data_AF-A0A1I1U4I2-F1
#
_entry.id   AF-A0A1I1U4I2-F1
#
_cell.length_a   1.000
_cell.length_b   1.000
_cell.length_c   1.000
_cell.angle_alpha   90.00
_cell.angle_beta   90.00
_cell.angle_gamma   90.00
#
_symmetry.space_group_name_H-M   'P 1'
#
loop_
_entity.id
_entity.type
_entity.pdbx_description
1 polymer ?
#
loop_
_entity_poly.entity_id
_entity_poly.type
_entity_poly.pdbx_seq_one_letter_code
_entity_poly.pdbx_strand_id
1 'polypeptide(L)'
;MSQNLHKSSKFSVEYIASLGILKGDFHVCNSSDDFSNALKNFQRIYEQVSPEYTLWDCSNFNHIISPNEQLWIDRFMNMPATKGGKEKRKVAKLISVDLAAMHSIAEVFENGNAPVNCGYFAYEQQAVNWLLQKETKSSTTISLNRPPIFTLLKDAKSGSTSIQLQFNDDEIDFYLKQIKQLLNNRNFLLNHYHLFSLLTSQEKIILEKIIDGHESRQIADLLFVTVETIKTHRKRIFQKLKVKKFVELLPYKLFL
;
A
#
# COMPACT_ATOMS: atom_id res chain seq x y z
N MET A 1 11.09 -30.27 -10.10
CA MET A 1 9.92 -30.50 -10.98
C MET A 1 8.75 -29.74 -10.37
N SER A 2 7.98 -29.02 -11.19
CA SER A 2 6.73 -28.39 -10.77
C SER A 2 5.61 -29.41 -10.85
N GLN A 3 4.71 -29.41 -9.87
CA GLN A 3 3.51 -30.25 -9.87
C GLN A 3 2.27 -29.37 -9.66
N ASN A 4 1.34 -29.42 -10.61
CA ASN A 4 0.01 -28.86 -10.43
C ASN A 4 -0.78 -29.76 -9.46
N LEU A 5 -1.15 -29.21 -8.31
CA LEU A 5 -1.85 -29.93 -7.24
C LEU A 5 -3.35 -29.59 -7.18
N HIS A 6 -3.74 -28.50 -7.82
CA HIS A 6 -5.14 -28.16 -8.11
C HIS A 6 -5.24 -27.27 -9.33
N LYS A 7 -6.28 -27.46 -10.15
CA LYS A 7 -6.57 -26.57 -11.27
C LYS A 7 -8.07 -26.52 -11.52
N SER A 8 -8.59 -25.32 -11.67
CA SER A 8 -9.96 -25.02 -12.08
C SER A 8 -9.94 -23.89 -13.12
N SER A 9 -11.10 -23.49 -13.62
CA SER A 9 -11.20 -22.32 -14.51
C SER A 9 -10.88 -20.99 -13.80
N LYS A 10 -10.98 -20.93 -12.47
CA LYS A 10 -10.84 -19.69 -11.68
C LYS A 10 -9.56 -19.63 -10.85
N PHE A 11 -9.03 -20.77 -10.43
CA PHE A 11 -7.89 -20.84 -9.53
C PHE A 11 -7.06 -22.10 -9.76
N SER A 12 -5.74 -22.00 -9.57
CA SER A 12 -4.84 -23.15 -9.57
C SER A 12 -3.82 -23.06 -8.44
N VAL A 13 -3.27 -24.23 -8.08
CA VAL A 13 -2.22 -24.37 -7.09
C VAL A 13 -1.11 -25.24 -7.66
N GLU A 14 0.09 -24.69 -7.66
CA GLU A 14 1.30 -25.33 -8.17
C GLU A 14 2.35 -25.37 -7.06
N TYR A 15 2.94 -26.56 -6.83
CA TYR A 15 4.07 -26.69 -5.92
C TYR A 15 5.38 -26.84 -6.71
N ILE A 16 6.29 -25.89 -6.50
CA ILE A 16 7.62 -25.88 -7.09
C ILE A 16 8.58 -26.46 -6.05
N ALA A 17 8.64 -27.80 -6.00
CA ALA A 17 9.36 -28.54 -4.95
C ALA A 17 10.85 -28.16 -4.85
N SER A 18 11.51 -27.88 -5.98
CA SER A 18 12.92 -27.49 -6.01
C SER A 18 13.22 -26.16 -5.32
N LEU A 19 12.21 -25.30 -5.16
CA LEU A 19 12.33 -23.99 -4.54
C LEU A 19 11.56 -23.92 -3.20
N GLY A 20 10.81 -24.97 -2.83
CA GLY A 20 9.94 -24.97 -1.67
C GLY A 20 8.80 -23.95 -1.75
N ILE A 21 8.38 -23.54 -2.95
CA ILE A 21 7.36 -22.52 -3.17
C ILE A 21 6.02 -23.19 -3.49
N LEU A 22 4.96 -22.80 -2.76
CA LEU A 22 3.58 -23.09 -3.16
C LEU A 22 2.97 -21.84 -3.79
N LYS A 23 2.64 -21.93 -5.07
CA LYS A 23 2.03 -20.86 -5.85
C LYS A 23 0.52 -21.05 -5.93
N GLY A 24 -0.24 -20.01 -5.58
CA GLY A 24 -1.68 -19.91 -5.84
C GLY A 24 -1.92 -18.88 -6.94
N ASP A 25 -2.67 -19.23 -7.97
CA ASP A 25 -2.91 -18.37 -9.14
C ASP A 25 -4.41 -18.14 -9.33
N PHE A 26 -4.82 -16.88 -9.18
CA PHE A 26 -6.17 -16.42 -9.48
C PHE A 26 -6.29 -16.08 -10.96
N HIS A 27 -6.92 -16.98 -11.71
CA HIS A 27 -7.28 -16.74 -13.10
C HIS A 27 -8.48 -15.79 -13.22
N VAL A 28 -9.44 -15.91 -12.30
CA VAL A 28 -10.60 -15.01 -12.14
C VAL A 28 -11.03 -15.00 -10.68
N CYS A 29 -11.14 -13.83 -10.05
CA CYS A 29 -11.71 -13.70 -8.71
C CYS A 29 -12.49 -12.40 -8.55
N ASN A 30 -13.82 -12.50 -8.63
CA ASN A 30 -14.73 -11.35 -8.65
C ASN A 30 -15.75 -11.37 -7.50
N SER A 31 -15.65 -12.34 -6.59
CA SER A 31 -16.63 -12.54 -5.52
C SER A 31 -15.99 -13.19 -4.29
N SER A 32 -16.67 -13.05 -3.14
CA SER A 32 -16.31 -13.72 -1.89
C SER A 32 -16.31 -15.25 -1.99
N ASP A 33 -17.19 -15.82 -2.83
CA ASP A 33 -17.25 -17.27 -3.03
C ASP A 33 -16.04 -17.77 -3.81
N ASP A 34 -15.66 -17.07 -4.89
CA ASP A 34 -14.46 -17.39 -5.66
C ASP A 34 -13.22 -17.33 -4.76
N PHE A 35 -13.13 -16.25 -3.99
CA PHE A 35 -12.04 -16.01 -3.07
C PHE A 35 -11.94 -17.07 -1.98
N SER A 36 -13.04 -17.32 -1.26
CA SER A 36 -13.03 -18.28 -0.14
C SER A 36 -12.82 -19.72 -0.60
N ASN A 37 -13.33 -20.11 -1.77
CA ASN A 37 -13.09 -21.44 -2.35
C ASN A 37 -11.63 -21.62 -2.77
N ALA A 38 -11.02 -20.61 -3.39
CA ALA A 38 -9.59 -20.63 -3.72
C ALA A 38 -8.73 -20.80 -2.46
N LEU A 39 -8.98 -20.03 -1.40
CA LEU A 39 -8.23 -20.11 -0.14
C LEU A 39 -8.39 -21.46 0.56
N LYS A 40 -9.58 -22.06 0.57
CA LYS A 40 -9.80 -23.42 1.10
C LYS A 40 -9.00 -24.46 0.33
N ASN A 41 -9.01 -24.39 -1.00
CA ASN A 41 -8.22 -25.31 -1.84
C ASN A 41 -6.72 -25.15 -1.62
N PHE A 42 -6.25 -23.91 -1.51
CA PHE A 42 -4.85 -23.60 -1.22
C PHE A 42 -4.43 -24.15 0.15
N GLN A 43 -5.23 -23.90 1.20
CA GLN A 43 -4.91 -24.38 2.56
C GLN A 43 -4.81 -25.90 2.64
N ARG A 44 -5.75 -26.62 2.01
CA ARG A 44 -5.71 -28.10 1.97
C ARG A 44 -4.40 -28.62 1.40
N ILE A 45 -3.86 -27.96 0.37
CA ILE A 45 -2.59 -28.34 -0.26
C ILE A 45 -1.40 -27.88 0.57
N TYR A 46 -1.49 -26.67 1.14
CA TYR A 46 -0.47 -26.13 2.04
C TYR A 46 -0.17 -27.09 3.19
N GLU A 47 -1.19 -27.67 3.82
CA GLU A 47 -1.04 -28.64 4.90
C GLU A 47 -0.38 -29.95 4.45
N GLN A 48 -0.55 -30.34 3.18
CA GLN A 48 0.03 -31.57 2.62
C GLN A 48 1.52 -31.41 2.29
N VAL A 49 1.91 -30.26 1.72
CA VAL A 49 3.26 -30.05 1.21
C VAL A 49 4.16 -29.25 2.15
N SER A 50 3.57 -28.53 3.11
CA SER A 50 4.26 -27.68 4.10
C SER A 50 5.37 -26.84 3.48
N PRO A 51 5.03 -25.90 2.57
CA PRO A 51 6.02 -25.20 1.77
C PRO A 51 6.88 -24.25 2.63
N GLU A 52 8.07 -23.91 2.11
CA GLU A 52 8.94 -22.91 2.74
C GLU A 52 8.38 -21.49 2.52
N TYR A 53 7.91 -21.22 1.30
CA TYR A 53 7.38 -19.93 0.87
C TYR A 53 6.04 -20.06 0.16
N THR A 54 5.27 -18.97 0.13
CA THR A 54 4.07 -18.86 -0.71
C THR A 54 4.19 -17.70 -1.68
N LEU A 55 3.69 -17.93 -2.89
CA LEU A 55 3.58 -16.94 -3.96
C LEU A 55 2.12 -16.86 -4.41
N TRP A 56 1.55 -15.66 -4.43
CA TRP A 56 0.19 -15.45 -4.92
C TRP A 56 0.22 -14.65 -6.21
N ASP A 57 -0.29 -15.23 -7.29
CA ASP A 57 -0.53 -14.50 -8.52
C ASP A 57 -1.92 -13.85 -8.44
N CYS A 58 -1.95 -12.54 -8.18
CA CYS A 58 -3.17 -11.75 -8.09
C CYS A 58 -3.41 -10.92 -9.35
N SER A 59 -2.73 -11.19 -10.47
CA SER A 59 -2.80 -10.38 -11.68
C SER A 59 -4.23 -10.22 -12.23
N ASN A 60 -5.09 -11.24 -12.04
CA ASN A 60 -6.52 -11.24 -12.43
C ASN A 60 -7.47 -11.23 -11.20
N PHE A 61 -7.04 -10.62 -10.10
CA PHE A 61 -7.84 -10.51 -8.88
C PHE A 61 -8.59 -9.17 -8.84
N ASN A 62 -9.93 -9.20 -8.84
CA ASN A 62 -10.79 -8.00 -8.89
C ASN A 62 -11.77 -7.90 -7.72
N HIS A 63 -11.77 -8.86 -6.79
CA HIS A 63 -12.62 -8.84 -5.61
C HIS A 63 -12.08 -7.86 -4.56
N ILE A 64 -12.97 -7.12 -3.90
CA ILE A 64 -12.59 -6.26 -2.76
C ILE A 64 -12.76 -7.06 -1.48
N ILE A 65 -11.66 -7.38 -0.81
CA ILE A 65 -11.66 -8.13 0.45
C ILE A 65 -12.23 -7.26 1.57
N SER A 66 -13.39 -7.65 2.09
CA SER A 66 -14.07 -6.97 3.20
C SER A 66 -13.34 -7.16 4.54
N PRO A 67 -13.56 -6.28 5.53
CA PRO A 67 -12.97 -6.45 6.88
C PRO A 67 -13.26 -7.80 7.53
N ASN A 68 -14.46 -8.36 7.30
CA ASN A 68 -14.82 -9.69 7.80
C ASN A 68 -14.01 -10.80 7.13
N GLU A 69 -13.77 -10.70 5.83
CA GLU A 69 -12.89 -11.62 5.11
C GLU A 69 -11.44 -11.46 5.57
N GLN A 70 -10.95 -10.24 5.81
CA GLN A 70 -9.62 -10.00 6.40
C GLN A 70 -9.44 -10.78 7.71
N LEU A 71 -10.40 -10.65 8.64
CA LEU A 71 -10.41 -11.39 9.92
C LEU A 71 -10.54 -12.91 9.73
N TRP A 72 -11.25 -13.36 8.70
CA TRP A 72 -11.38 -14.77 8.38
C TRP A 72 -10.06 -15.36 7.86
N ILE A 73 -9.41 -14.71 6.89
CA ILE A 73 -8.13 -15.14 6.31
C ILE A 73 -7.06 -15.23 7.39
N ASP A 74 -6.97 -14.21 8.25
CA ASP A 74 -5.96 -14.15 9.30
C ASP A 74 -6.08 -15.36 10.24
N ARG A 75 -7.30 -15.69 10.67
CA ARG A 75 -7.58 -16.85 11.53
C ARG A 75 -7.45 -18.19 10.82
N PHE A 76 -7.92 -18.28 9.57
CA PHE A 76 -8.02 -19.53 8.83
C PHE A 76 -6.68 -19.97 8.27
N MET A 77 -5.88 -19.04 7.74
CA MET A 77 -4.68 -19.34 6.96
C MET A 77 -3.40 -18.71 7.53
N ASN A 78 -3.37 -17.39 7.76
CA ASN A 78 -2.11 -16.70 8.09
C ASN A 78 -1.57 -17.06 9.48
N MET A 79 -2.44 -17.03 10.50
CA MET A 79 -2.06 -17.38 11.87
C MET A 79 -1.64 -18.85 12.00
N PRO A 80 -2.35 -19.84 11.43
CA PRO A 80 -1.87 -21.22 11.40
C PRO A 80 -0.53 -21.41 10.68
N ALA A 81 -0.32 -20.74 9.54
CA ALA A 81 0.92 -20.84 8.75
C ALA A 81 2.16 -20.26 9.44
N THR A 82 1.96 -19.42 10.48
CA THR A 82 3.03 -18.79 11.27
C THR A 82 3.31 -19.50 12.60
N LYS A 83 2.47 -20.47 13.02
CA LYS A 83 2.76 -21.34 14.17
C LYS A 83 3.93 -22.27 13.83
N GLY A 84 5.03 -22.19 14.58
CA GLY A 84 6.20 -23.07 14.36
C GLY A 84 7.59 -22.45 14.53
N GLY A 85 7.72 -21.23 15.09
CA GLY A 85 9.01 -20.68 15.52
C GLY A 85 9.85 -19.97 14.45
N LYS A 86 9.31 -19.72 13.25
CA LYS A 86 9.93 -18.78 12.30
C LYS A 86 9.47 -17.37 12.65
N GLU A 87 10.41 -16.47 12.96
CA GLU A 87 10.09 -15.11 13.44
C GLU A 87 9.23 -14.31 12.44
N LYS A 88 9.41 -14.50 11.12
CA LYS A 88 8.53 -13.95 10.06
C LYS A 88 8.49 -14.85 8.82
N ARG A 89 7.29 -15.19 8.32
CA ARG A 89 7.12 -15.89 7.03
C ARG A 89 7.22 -14.90 5.87
N LYS A 90 7.99 -15.20 4.83
CA LYS A 90 8.00 -14.44 3.57
C LYS A 90 6.87 -14.89 2.64
N VAL A 91 6.12 -13.93 2.12
CA VAL A 91 5.05 -14.13 1.13
C VAL A 91 5.26 -13.14 -0.01
N ALA A 92 5.24 -13.61 -1.25
CA ALA A 92 5.33 -12.75 -2.42
C ALA A 92 4.00 -12.70 -3.16
N LYS A 93 3.70 -11.56 -3.79
CA LYS A 93 2.47 -11.38 -4.57
C LYS A 93 2.74 -10.68 -5.89
N LEU A 94 2.11 -11.17 -6.95
CA LEU A 94 2.00 -10.42 -8.21
C LEU A 94 0.82 -9.48 -8.15
N ILE A 95 1.03 -8.23 -8.55
CA ILE A 95 0.07 -7.15 -8.35
C ILE A 95 -1.09 -7.25 -9.33
N SER A 96 -2.31 -7.01 -8.81
CA SER A 96 -3.50 -6.85 -9.65
C SER A 96 -3.44 -5.53 -10.43
N VAL A 97 -3.96 -5.56 -11.67
CA VAL A 97 -4.24 -4.33 -12.43
C VAL A 97 -5.34 -3.46 -11.79
N ASP A 98 -6.14 -4.05 -10.89
CA ASP A 98 -7.13 -3.35 -10.08
C ASP A 98 -6.51 -2.91 -8.75
N LEU A 99 -6.20 -1.62 -8.64
CA LEU A 99 -5.57 -1.05 -7.45
C LEU A 99 -6.47 -1.08 -6.20
N ALA A 100 -7.80 -1.10 -6.35
CA ALA A 100 -8.71 -1.20 -5.21
C ALA A 100 -8.69 -2.63 -4.64
N ALA A 101 -8.73 -3.62 -5.51
CA ALA A 101 -8.56 -5.01 -5.13
C ALA A 101 -7.17 -5.25 -4.51
N MET A 102 -6.12 -4.69 -5.13
CA MET A 102 -4.75 -4.75 -4.61
C MET A 102 -4.61 -4.10 -3.24
N HIS A 103 -5.25 -2.95 -3.03
CA HIS A 103 -5.30 -2.28 -1.73
C HIS A 103 -5.93 -3.18 -0.65
N SER A 104 -7.06 -3.81 -0.96
CA SER A 104 -7.73 -4.73 -0.03
C SER A 104 -6.87 -5.96 0.32
N ILE A 105 -6.06 -6.45 -0.64
CA ILE A 105 -5.06 -7.50 -0.39
C ILE A 105 -3.95 -7.03 0.53
N ALA A 106 -3.51 -5.78 0.42
CA ALA A 106 -2.46 -5.23 1.28
C ALA A 106 -2.94 -5.08 2.73
N GLU A 107 -4.19 -4.65 2.93
CA GLU A 107 -4.81 -4.49 4.26
C GLU A 107 -4.86 -5.79 5.07
N VAL A 108 -5.05 -6.95 4.42
CA VAL A 108 -5.05 -8.26 5.09
C VAL A 108 -3.78 -8.48 5.93
N PHE A 109 -2.64 -7.97 5.46
CA PHE A 109 -1.34 -8.20 6.09
C PHE A 109 -0.88 -7.03 6.96
N GLU A 110 -1.28 -5.79 6.62
CA GLU A 110 -0.98 -4.62 7.45
C GLU A 110 -1.83 -4.57 8.73
N ASN A 111 -3.10 -4.98 8.66
CA ASN A 111 -4.03 -5.00 9.78
C ASN A 111 -4.13 -6.38 10.46
N GLY A 112 -3.53 -7.41 9.86
CA GLY A 112 -3.53 -8.77 10.38
C GLY A 112 -2.56 -8.94 11.56
N ASN A 113 -2.80 -9.97 12.38
CA ASN A 113 -1.95 -10.25 13.54
C ASN A 113 -0.78 -11.19 13.21
N ALA A 114 -0.82 -11.84 12.05
CA ALA A 114 0.22 -12.79 11.66
C ALA A 114 1.55 -12.08 11.30
N PRO A 115 2.70 -12.54 11.81
CA PRO A 115 4.01 -11.95 11.50
C PRO A 115 4.48 -12.35 10.09
N VAL A 116 3.89 -11.73 9.07
CA VAL A 116 4.17 -12.00 7.66
C VAL A 116 4.92 -10.83 7.03
N ASN A 117 6.01 -11.13 6.34
CA ASN A 117 6.71 -10.19 5.48
C ASN A 117 6.20 -10.35 4.04
N CYS A 118 5.45 -9.36 3.54
CA CYS A 118 4.83 -9.40 2.23
C CYS A 118 5.58 -8.50 1.23
N GLY A 119 6.01 -9.04 0.10
CA GLY A 119 6.55 -8.28 -1.03
C GLY A 119 5.60 -8.26 -2.23
N TYR A 120 5.56 -7.15 -2.97
CA TYR A 120 4.70 -6.98 -4.14
C TYR A 120 5.53 -6.77 -5.40
N PHE A 121 5.17 -7.45 -6.49
CA PHE A 121 5.99 -7.51 -7.70
C PHE A 121 5.12 -7.42 -8.94
N ALA A 122 5.66 -6.84 -10.02
CA ALA A 122 5.04 -6.87 -11.33
C ALA A 122 5.30 -8.21 -12.04
N TYR A 123 6.44 -8.85 -11.78
CA TYR A 123 6.90 -10.04 -12.50
C TYR A 123 7.28 -11.19 -11.57
N GLU A 124 6.92 -12.42 -11.96
CA GLU A 124 7.16 -13.64 -11.18
C GLU A 124 8.62 -13.84 -10.79
N GLN A 125 9.56 -13.63 -11.72
CA GLN A 125 10.97 -13.85 -11.46
C GLN A 125 11.52 -12.96 -10.34
N GLN A 126 11.02 -11.72 -10.23
CA GLN A 126 11.40 -10.80 -9.15
C GLN A 126 10.89 -11.33 -7.81
N ALA A 127 9.65 -11.79 -7.79
CA ALA A 127 8.99 -12.40 -6.63
C ALA A 127 9.77 -13.63 -6.13
N VAL A 128 10.11 -14.54 -7.04
CA VAL A 128 10.89 -15.76 -6.74
C VAL A 128 12.28 -15.41 -6.23
N ASN A 129 13.00 -14.49 -6.89
CA ASN A 129 14.33 -14.06 -6.46
C ASN A 129 14.29 -13.47 -5.04
N TRP A 130 13.29 -12.64 -4.73
CA TRP A 130 13.13 -12.04 -3.41
C TRP A 130 12.79 -13.06 -2.31
N LEU A 131 11.96 -14.07 -2.61
CA LEU A 131 11.64 -15.16 -1.68
C LEU A 131 12.90 -15.93 -1.27
N LEU A 132 13.76 -16.24 -2.24
CA LEU A 132 14.95 -17.06 -2.05
C LEU A 132 16.14 -16.31 -1.44
N GLN A 133 16.10 -14.98 -1.40
CA GLN A 133 17.14 -14.18 -0.73
C GLN A 133 17.15 -14.42 0.78
N LYS A 134 18.26 -15.01 1.27
CA LYS A 134 18.61 -15.11 2.69
C LYS A 134 19.16 -13.77 3.17
N GLU A 135 18.26 -12.88 3.60
CA GLU A 135 18.52 -11.55 4.19
C GLU A 135 19.79 -10.83 3.74
N THR A 136 19.64 -9.92 2.77
CA THR A 136 20.54 -8.75 2.67
C THR A 136 19.86 -7.56 3.31
N LYS A 137 20.58 -6.96 4.26
CA LYS A 137 20.27 -5.76 5.05
C LYS A 137 19.28 -4.82 4.37
N SER A 138 18.20 -4.53 5.10
CA SER A 138 17.34 -3.36 4.95
C SER A 138 18.19 -2.11 4.73
N SER A 139 18.35 -1.72 3.47
CA SER A 139 18.73 -0.39 2.98
C SER A 139 18.76 -0.49 1.46
N THR A 140 17.62 -0.77 0.83
CA THR A 140 17.43 -0.29 -0.54
C THR A 140 17.26 1.21 -0.42
N THR A 141 18.39 1.94 -0.44
CA THR A 141 18.41 3.25 -1.08
C THR A 141 17.86 2.99 -2.48
N ILE A 142 16.56 3.27 -2.69
CA ILE A 142 15.97 3.32 -4.02
C ILE A 142 16.84 4.30 -4.77
N SER A 143 17.65 3.81 -5.71
CA SER A 143 18.48 4.69 -6.52
C SER A 143 17.51 5.34 -7.50
N LEU A 144 16.92 6.47 -7.09
CA LEU A 144 16.02 7.34 -7.85
C LEU A 144 16.79 7.96 -9.03
N ASN A 145 17.28 7.11 -9.93
CA ASN A 145 18.17 7.51 -11.02
C ASN A 145 17.37 8.10 -12.19
N ARG A 146 16.04 7.95 -12.20
CA ARG A 146 15.14 8.56 -13.18
C ARG A 146 13.81 8.95 -12.53
N PRO A 147 13.27 10.16 -12.78
CA PRO A 147 11.94 10.50 -12.33
C PRO A 147 10.88 9.66 -13.04
N PRO A 148 9.72 9.41 -12.41
CA PRO A 148 8.61 8.74 -13.07
C PRO A 148 8.08 9.54 -14.26
N ILE A 149 7.50 8.86 -15.23
CA ILE A 149 6.83 9.47 -16.38
C ILE A 149 5.32 9.51 -16.10
N PHE A 150 4.72 10.69 -16.30
CA PHE A 150 3.27 10.89 -16.23
C PHE A 150 2.72 11.13 -17.64
N THR A 151 1.73 10.34 -18.04
CA THR A 151 1.02 10.51 -19.32
C THR A 151 -0.46 10.74 -19.05
N LEU A 152 -1.01 11.82 -19.62
CA LEU A 152 -2.43 12.11 -19.57
C LEU A 152 -3.10 11.60 -20.85
N LEU A 153 -3.96 10.60 -20.74
CA LEU A 153 -4.74 10.07 -21.85
C LEU A 153 -6.17 10.60 -21.73
N LYS A 154 -6.63 11.26 -22.79
CA LYS A 154 -8.00 11.80 -22.87
C LYS A 154 -8.76 10.99 -23.90
N ASP A 155 -9.89 10.41 -23.50
CA ASP A 155 -10.83 9.80 -24.42
C ASP A 155 -12.03 10.73 -24.62
N ALA A 156 -12.01 11.44 -25.74
CA ALA A 156 -13.08 12.36 -26.12
C ALA A 156 -14.41 11.64 -26.39
N LYS A 157 -14.40 10.34 -26.72
CA LYS A 157 -15.63 9.57 -27.00
C LYS A 157 -16.35 9.19 -25.72
N SER A 158 -15.62 8.72 -24.71
CA SER A 158 -16.20 8.38 -23.40
C SER A 158 -16.28 9.57 -22.43
N GLY A 159 -15.64 10.70 -22.74
CA GLY A 159 -15.52 11.83 -21.81
C GLY A 159 -14.62 11.53 -20.62
N SER A 160 -13.79 10.48 -20.70
CA SER A 160 -12.92 10.03 -19.61
C SER A 160 -11.50 10.56 -19.77
N THR A 161 -10.81 10.76 -18.65
CA THR A 161 -9.40 11.12 -18.61
C THR A 161 -8.69 10.18 -17.66
N SER A 162 -7.62 9.54 -18.13
CA SER A 162 -6.77 8.67 -17.31
C SER A 162 -5.36 9.26 -17.20
N ILE A 163 -4.74 8.98 -16.05
CA ILE A 163 -3.34 9.31 -15.78
C ILE A 163 -2.60 7.99 -15.70
N GLN A 164 -1.58 7.84 -16.54
CA GLN A 164 -0.64 6.72 -16.47
C GLN A 164 0.65 7.19 -15.78
N LEU A 165 1.11 6.39 -14.82
CA LEU A 165 2.33 6.60 -14.08
C LEU A 165 3.28 5.42 -14.40
N GLN A 166 4.46 5.73 -14.92
CA GLN A 166 5.48 4.74 -15.25
C GLN A 166 6.75 5.00 -14.42
N PHE A 167 7.22 3.96 -13.74
CA PHE A 167 8.40 3.94 -12.86
C PHE A 167 9.12 2.60 -12.96
N ASN A 168 10.27 2.45 -12.31
CA ASN A 168 11.00 1.18 -12.27
C ASN A 168 10.37 0.20 -11.27
N ASP A 169 10.43 -1.10 -11.55
CA ASP A 169 9.75 -2.12 -10.73
C ASP A 169 10.18 -2.12 -9.25
N ASP A 170 11.41 -1.69 -8.93
CA ASP A 170 11.89 -1.57 -7.55
C ASP A 170 11.21 -0.44 -6.75
N GLU A 171 10.49 0.45 -7.43
CA GLU A 171 9.73 1.55 -6.83
C GLU A 171 8.25 1.19 -6.59
N ILE A 172 7.82 -0.01 -6.98
CA ILE A 172 6.41 -0.39 -6.96
C ILE A 172 5.79 -0.34 -5.57
N ASP A 173 6.50 -0.86 -4.56
CA ASP A 173 6.07 -0.83 -3.16
C ASP A 173 5.93 0.61 -2.65
N PHE A 174 6.83 1.50 -3.08
CA PHE A 174 6.79 2.91 -2.72
C PHE A 174 5.54 3.57 -3.33
N TYR A 175 5.35 3.49 -4.64
CA TYR A 175 4.21 4.14 -5.29
C TYR A 175 2.87 3.57 -4.87
N LEU A 176 2.77 2.26 -4.64
CA LEU A 176 1.55 1.64 -4.08
C LEU A 176 1.20 2.21 -2.71
N LYS A 177 2.19 2.39 -1.81
CA LYS A 177 1.98 3.03 -0.51
C LYS A 177 1.55 4.49 -0.64
N GLN A 178 2.16 5.25 -1.55
CA GLN A 178 1.78 6.65 -1.78
C GLN A 178 0.36 6.78 -2.34
N ILE A 179 0.00 5.95 -3.33
CA ILE A 179 -1.36 5.91 -3.90
C ILE A 179 -2.37 5.52 -2.83
N LYS A 180 -2.06 4.52 -2.01
CA LYS A 180 -2.88 4.12 -0.86
C LYS A 180 -3.13 5.28 0.10
N GLN A 181 -2.08 6.00 0.50
CA GLN A 181 -2.23 7.16 1.38
C GLN A 181 -3.13 8.24 0.75
N LEU A 182 -2.99 8.48 -0.56
CA LEU A 182 -3.83 9.43 -1.28
C LEU A 182 -5.30 8.99 -1.32
N LEU A 183 -5.57 7.71 -1.61
CA LEU A 183 -6.93 7.17 -1.66
C LEU A 183 -7.62 7.20 -0.28
N ASN A 184 -6.91 6.81 0.78
CA ASN A 184 -7.45 6.81 2.14
C ASN A 184 -7.79 8.21 2.65
N ASN A 185 -7.06 9.23 2.19
CA ASN A 185 -7.29 10.62 2.56
C ASN A 185 -8.12 11.40 1.53
N ARG A 186 -8.66 10.74 0.50
CA ARG A 186 -9.34 11.39 -0.63
C ARG A 186 -10.45 12.35 -0.19
N ASN A 187 -11.30 11.95 0.75
CA ASN A 187 -12.38 12.80 1.25
C ASN A 187 -11.85 14.05 1.96
N PHE A 188 -10.79 13.90 2.76
CA PHE A 188 -10.14 15.04 3.40
C PHE A 188 -9.56 15.99 2.35
N LEU A 189 -8.78 15.45 1.40
CA LEU A 189 -8.15 16.22 0.33
C LEU A 189 -9.17 17.02 -0.48
N LEU A 190 -10.24 16.37 -0.96
CA LEU A 190 -11.29 17.03 -1.76
C LEU A 190 -12.01 18.14 -0.98
N ASN A 191 -12.35 17.88 0.28
CA ASN A 191 -13.14 18.82 1.08
C ASN A 191 -12.30 20.00 1.59
N HIS A 192 -10.98 19.85 1.76
CA HIS A 192 -10.12 20.85 2.38
C HIS A 192 -9.14 21.53 1.42
N TYR A 193 -9.05 21.08 0.15
CA TYR A 193 -8.19 21.69 -0.86
C TYR A 193 -8.46 23.19 -1.02
N HIS A 194 -9.74 23.58 -1.08
CA HIS A 194 -10.13 24.98 -1.21
C HIS A 194 -9.76 25.83 0.01
N LEU A 195 -9.73 25.26 1.22
CA LEU A 195 -9.29 25.98 2.43
C LEU A 195 -7.78 26.16 2.43
N PHE A 196 -7.06 25.11 2.05
CA PHE A 196 -5.60 25.15 1.93
C PHE A 196 -5.14 26.16 0.87
N SER A 197 -5.86 26.30 -0.24
CA SER A 197 -5.52 27.25 -1.30
C SER A 197 -5.68 28.72 -0.89
N LEU A 198 -6.42 29.03 0.19
CA LEU A 198 -6.54 30.38 0.76
C LEU A 198 -5.29 30.83 1.54
N LEU A 199 -4.40 29.90 1.90
CA LEU A 199 -3.16 30.22 2.57
C LEU A 199 -2.19 30.89 1.61
N THR A 200 -1.56 31.97 2.07
CA THR A 200 -0.45 32.59 1.35
C THR A 200 0.78 31.68 1.38
N SER A 201 1.75 31.91 0.50
CA SER A 201 3.01 31.15 0.50
C SER A 201 3.71 31.22 1.86
N GLN A 202 3.70 32.39 2.52
CA GLN A 202 4.25 32.57 3.86
C GLN A 202 3.48 31.77 4.92
N GLU A 203 2.14 31.75 4.84
CA GLU A 203 1.30 30.97 5.75
C GLU A 203 1.50 29.46 5.58
N LYS A 204 1.79 28.98 4.36
CA LYS A 204 2.12 27.57 4.10
C LYS A 204 3.46 27.17 4.73
N ILE A 205 4.49 28.01 4.61
CA ILE A 205 5.79 27.80 5.28
C ILE A 205 5.61 27.76 6.81
N ILE A 206 4.84 28.71 7.36
CA ILE A 206 4.56 28.74 8.80
C ILE A 206 3.75 27.52 9.22
N LEU A 207 2.72 27.13 8.47
CA LEU A 207 1.92 25.92 8.73
C LEU A 207 2.80 24.67 8.82
N GLU A 208 3.74 24.50 7.90
CA GLU A 208 4.68 23.38 7.94
C GLU A 208 5.46 23.34 9.25
N LYS A 209 6.05 24.48 9.66
CA LYS A 209 6.79 24.55 10.94
C LYS A 209 5.92 24.31 12.15
N ILE A 210 4.65 24.73 12.12
CA ILE A 210 3.68 24.42 13.16
C ILE A 210 3.49 22.91 13.25
N ILE A 211 3.20 22.23 12.13
CA ILE A 211 2.96 20.79 12.08
C ILE A 211 4.20 20.01 12.55
N ASP A 212 5.40 20.48 12.21
CA ASP A 212 6.67 19.92 12.67
C ASP A 212 6.94 20.16 14.17
N GLY A 213 6.03 20.83 14.90
CA GLY A 213 6.08 20.99 16.35
C GLY A 213 6.76 22.27 16.85
N HIS A 214 7.11 23.22 15.98
CA HIS A 214 7.82 24.43 16.40
C HIS A 214 6.91 25.42 17.17
N GLU A 215 7.46 26.04 18.20
CA GLU A 215 6.82 27.12 18.95
C GLU A 215 6.92 28.47 18.20
N SER A 216 6.07 29.43 18.57
CA SER A 216 6.02 30.73 17.87
C SER A 216 7.33 31.49 17.94
N ARG A 217 8.11 31.32 19.02
CA ARG A 217 9.44 31.92 19.18
C ARG A 217 10.44 31.29 18.21
N GLN A 218 10.48 29.95 18.17
CA GLN A 218 11.37 29.22 17.25
C GLN A 218 11.09 29.57 15.78
N ILE A 219 9.82 29.63 15.39
CA ILE A 219 9.44 30.02 14.02
C ILE A 219 9.85 31.47 13.72
N ALA A 220 9.69 32.38 14.69
CA ALA A 220 10.08 33.78 14.55
C ALA A 220 11.58 33.94 14.33
N ASP A 221 12.39 33.21 15.10
CA ASP A 221 13.85 33.19 14.97
C ASP A 221 14.27 32.60 13.61
N LEU A 222 13.66 31.48 13.18
CA LEU A 222 13.95 30.83 11.89
C LEU A 222 13.60 31.71 10.68
N LEU A 223 12.56 32.54 10.79
CA LEU A 223 12.08 33.39 9.71
C LEU A 223 12.53 34.85 9.83
N PHE A 224 13.36 35.18 10.83
CA PHE A 224 13.86 36.53 11.13
C PHE A 224 12.74 37.59 11.25
N VAL A 225 11.64 37.22 11.91
CA VAL A 225 10.49 38.10 12.17
C VAL A 225 10.16 38.14 13.66
N THR A 226 9.25 39.04 14.08
CA THR A 226 8.84 39.09 15.48
C THR A 226 7.93 37.92 15.86
N VAL A 227 7.96 37.52 17.13
CA VAL A 227 7.05 36.51 17.69
C VAL A 227 5.58 36.89 17.49
N GLU A 228 5.27 38.19 17.56
CA GLU A 228 3.90 38.71 17.39
C GLU A 228 3.40 38.55 15.94
N THR A 229 4.29 38.76 14.97
CA THR A 229 4.01 38.46 13.56
C THR A 229 3.63 36.99 13.38
N ILE A 230 4.40 36.06 13.98
CA ILE A 230 4.07 34.62 13.91
C ILE A 230 2.76 34.29 14.60
N LYS A 231 2.47 34.84 15.79
CA LYS A 231 1.17 34.64 16.46
C LYS A 231 0.01 35.09 15.59
N THR A 232 0.15 36.22 14.91
CA THR A 232 -0.85 36.73 13.96
C THR A 232 -1.04 35.77 12.79
N HIS A 233 0.04 35.26 12.19
CA HIS A 233 -0.04 34.26 11.13
C HIS A 233 -0.69 32.96 11.61
N ARG A 234 -0.32 32.44 12.79
CA ARG A 234 -0.96 31.25 13.39
C ARG A 234 -2.47 31.45 13.52
N LYS A 235 -2.92 32.59 14.05
CA LYS A 235 -4.35 32.91 14.17
C LYS A 235 -5.05 32.91 12.80
N ARG A 236 -4.44 33.53 11.78
CA ARG A 236 -4.99 33.56 10.41
C ARG A 236 -5.06 32.17 9.78
N ILE A 237 -4.03 31.35 9.96
CA ILE A 237 -3.99 29.97 9.48
C ILE A 237 -5.16 29.17 10.08
N PHE A 238 -5.33 29.21 11.41
CA PHE A 238 -6.44 28.52 12.08
C PHE A 238 -7.81 28.99 11.55
N GLN A 239 -7.99 30.29 11.35
CA GLN A 239 -9.21 30.86 10.80
C GLN A 239 -9.48 30.42 9.36
N LYS A 240 -8.48 30.50 8.47
CA LYS A 240 -8.60 30.13 7.05
C LYS A 240 -8.86 28.63 6.87
N LEU A 241 -8.20 27.80 7.68
CA LEU A 241 -8.39 26.33 7.67
C LEU A 241 -9.63 25.88 8.46
N LYS A 242 -10.32 26.79 9.16
CA LYS A 242 -11.48 26.50 10.01
C LYS A 242 -11.20 25.46 11.09
N VAL A 243 -9.96 25.41 11.59
CA VAL A 243 -9.56 24.47 12.65
C VAL A 243 -9.58 25.15 14.02
N LYS A 244 -9.79 24.36 15.07
CA LYS A 244 -9.79 24.84 16.46
C LYS A 244 -8.63 24.32 17.28
N LYS A 245 -8.15 23.12 16.96
CA LYS A 245 -7.09 22.42 17.70
C LYS A 245 -5.89 22.14 16.82
N PHE A 246 -4.72 22.07 17.43
CA PHE A 246 -3.48 21.69 16.75
C PHE A 246 -3.59 20.36 16.00
N VAL A 247 -4.24 19.35 16.61
CA VAL A 247 -4.40 18.01 15.99
C VAL A 247 -5.12 18.05 14.64
N GLU A 248 -6.01 19.02 14.44
CA GLU A 248 -6.75 19.21 13.19
C GLU A 248 -5.88 19.78 12.06
N LEU A 249 -4.69 20.31 12.37
CA LEU A 249 -3.70 20.73 11.38
C LEU A 249 -2.89 19.57 10.81
N LEU A 250 -2.73 18.48 11.55
CA LEU A 250 -1.85 17.38 11.15
C LEU A 250 -2.18 16.81 9.75
N PRO A 251 -3.46 16.59 9.38
CA PRO A 251 -3.78 16.08 8.05
C PRO A 251 -3.42 17.04 6.91
N TYR A 252 -3.25 18.34 7.18
CA TYR A 252 -2.82 19.30 6.16
C TYR A 252 -1.38 19.09 5.69
N LYS A 253 -0.58 18.25 6.38
CA LYS A 253 0.73 17.81 5.88
C LYS A 253 0.61 17.10 4.52
N LEU A 254 -0.56 16.56 4.17
CA LEU A 254 -0.81 15.95 2.87
C LEU A 254 -0.83 16.94 1.69
N PHE A 255 -0.92 18.25 1.96
CA PHE A 255 -0.90 19.29 0.93
C PHE A 255 0.44 20.06 0.84
N LEU A 256 1.35 19.82 1.79
CA LEU A 256 2.68 20.44 1.88
C LEU A 256 3.71 19.53 1.23
#